data_AF-A0AA37MUD7-F1
#
_entry.id   AF-A0AA37MUD7-F1
#
_cell.length_a   1.000
_cell.length_b   1.000
_cell.length_c   1.000
_cell.angle_alpha   90.00
_cell.angle_beta   90.00
_cell.angle_gamma   90.00
#
_symmetry.space_group_name_H-M   'P 1'
#
loop_
_entity.id
_entity.type
_entity.pdbx_description
1 polymer ?
#
loop_
_entity_poly.entity_id
_entity_poly.type
_entity_poly.pdbx_seq_one_letter_code
_entity_poly.pdbx_strand_id
1 'polypeptide(L)'
;MVDKTVFAPFVPQQPGDLLMAEHWNVMQVMTQEFVSKSIGDAIAGVKEVDRAKDADQLGGMATEALLKYILNQVFAQIPKRTGYMKVLCNLNKDVDKVIEHKLGDHPVVDVYQLSYFKVACAKGEEDSQVRAEFALFYLYHSDERRVRVGETPIDIETTPKFRMLWKPILDKMKEEKRLNFTDETTLDDLEADFWRAMFAAPNDEFDADSYCHSPWFEKCCGEKRRLRELNDHGDWDNLYLKMMPEKTVNIIPAEQQAPIQKPTDVRVSHLDADTVVLRHTGTWSDPGLSNVNNVASPAEGFGNYMPSMVLLKA
;
A
#
# COMPACT_ATOMS: atom_id res chain seq x y z
N MET A 1 -33.22 32.92 -44.77
CA MET A 1 -33.95 34.10 -45.27
C MET A 1 -33.72 35.21 -44.25
N VAL A 2 -32.96 36.25 -44.61
CA VAL A 2 -32.76 37.40 -43.71
C VAL A 2 -34.04 38.21 -43.79
N ASP A 3 -34.77 38.23 -42.67
CA ASP A 3 -35.95 39.06 -42.50
C ASP A 3 -35.50 40.52 -42.67
N LYS A 4 -35.89 41.15 -43.78
CA LYS A 4 -35.62 42.57 -44.00
C LYS A 4 -36.54 43.33 -43.05
N THR A 5 -36.08 43.62 -41.84
CA THR A 5 -36.69 44.62 -40.98
C THR A 5 -36.75 45.92 -41.76
N VAL A 6 -37.95 46.26 -42.23
CA VAL A 6 -38.22 47.52 -42.92
C VAL A 6 -38.12 48.62 -41.86
N PHE A 7 -36.98 49.31 -41.82
CA PHE A 7 -36.85 50.51 -40.99
C PHE A 7 -37.69 51.61 -41.64
N ALA A 8 -38.66 52.13 -40.89
CA ALA A 8 -39.37 53.33 -41.30
C ALA A 8 -38.37 54.50 -41.35
N PRO A 9 -38.39 55.33 -42.40
CA PRO A 9 -37.49 56.48 -42.49
C PRO A 9 -37.79 57.47 -41.35
N PHE A 10 -36.74 58.01 -40.72
CA PHE A 10 -36.87 58.98 -39.63
C PHE A 10 -37.65 60.23 -40.05
N VAL A 11 -37.49 60.65 -41.30
CA VAL A 11 -38.31 61.70 -41.93
C VAL A 11 -38.92 61.11 -43.21
N PRO A 12 -40.24 60.88 -43.27
CA PRO A 12 -40.90 60.43 -44.49
C PRO A 12 -40.75 61.48 -45.60
N GLN A 13 -40.44 61.05 -46.81
CA GLN A 13 -40.32 61.91 -48.00
C GLN A 13 -41.00 61.25 -49.19
N GLN A 14 -41.65 62.04 -50.04
CA GLN A 14 -42.21 61.56 -51.29
C GLN A 14 -41.30 61.88 -52.48
N PRO A 15 -41.34 61.10 -53.56
CA PRO A 15 -40.58 61.40 -54.77
C PRO A 15 -40.95 62.79 -55.31
N GLY A 16 -39.97 63.69 -55.40
CA GLY A 16 -40.14 65.07 -55.86
C GLY A 16 -40.05 66.13 -54.77
N ASP A 17 -40.02 65.74 -53.49
CA ASP A 17 -39.80 66.67 -52.38
C ASP A 17 -38.37 67.24 -52.39
N LEU A 18 -38.24 68.54 -52.14
CA LEU A 18 -36.94 69.19 -52.00
C LEU A 18 -36.34 68.85 -50.64
N LEU A 19 -35.13 68.30 -50.64
CA LEU A 19 -34.36 68.02 -49.42
C LEU A 19 -33.79 69.32 -48.85
N MET A 20 -34.57 69.94 -47.96
CA MET A 20 -34.19 71.15 -47.24
C MET A 20 -33.18 70.85 -46.11
N ALA A 21 -32.34 71.82 -45.76
CA ALA A 21 -31.34 71.68 -44.70
C ALA A 21 -31.97 71.36 -43.34
N GLU A 22 -33.18 71.85 -43.11
CA GLU A 22 -33.99 71.59 -41.92
C GLU A 22 -34.33 70.09 -41.78
N HIS A 23 -34.58 69.38 -42.88
CA HIS A 23 -34.85 67.94 -42.86
C HIS A 23 -33.63 67.13 -42.40
N TRP A 24 -32.42 67.56 -42.79
CA TRP A 24 -31.18 66.94 -42.35
C TRP A 24 -30.93 67.15 -40.86
N ASN A 25 -31.20 68.36 -40.35
CA ASN A 25 -31.07 68.65 -38.92
C ASN A 25 -32.05 67.79 -38.08
N VAL A 26 -33.30 67.67 -38.52
CA VAL A 26 -34.30 66.83 -37.84
C VAL A 26 -33.88 65.36 -37.84
N MET A 27 -33.42 64.85 -38.98
CA MET A 27 -32.94 63.47 -39.06
C MET A 27 -31.72 63.21 -38.18
N GLN A 28 -30.77 64.16 -38.09
CA GLN A 28 -29.60 64.04 -37.22
C GLN A 28 -29.99 63.95 -35.75
N VAL A 29 -30.92 64.81 -35.30
CA VAL A 29 -31.45 64.77 -33.92
C VAL A 29 -32.15 63.44 -33.64
N MET A 30 -33.06 63.00 -34.53
CA MET A 30 -33.76 61.72 -34.36
C MET A 30 -32.82 60.51 -34.36
N THR A 31 -31.75 60.55 -35.15
CA THR A 31 -30.73 59.50 -35.15
C THR A 31 -29.97 59.47 -33.83
N GLN A 32 -29.58 60.63 -33.29
CA GLN A 32 -28.90 60.73 -32.00
C GLN A 32 -29.80 60.23 -30.86
N GLU A 33 -31.08 60.59 -30.86
CA GLU A 33 -32.05 60.10 -29.89
C GLU A 33 -32.25 58.58 -29.99
N PHE A 34 -32.39 58.05 -31.21
CA PHE A 34 -32.54 56.63 -31.45
C PHE A 34 -31.32 55.82 -30.99
N VAL A 35 -30.11 56.29 -31.31
CA VAL A 35 -28.86 55.66 -30.87
C VAL A 35 -28.72 55.74 -29.36
N SER A 36 -29.01 56.90 -28.74
CA SER A 36 -28.94 57.06 -27.30
C SER A 36 -29.92 56.13 -26.57
N LYS A 37 -31.14 56.00 -27.10
CA LYS A 37 -32.14 55.06 -26.58
C LYS A 37 -31.72 53.61 -26.76
N SER A 38 -31.21 53.23 -27.93
CA SER A 38 -30.75 51.86 -28.21
C SER A 38 -29.57 51.47 -27.32
N ILE A 39 -28.65 52.40 -27.05
CA ILE A 39 -27.56 52.20 -26.10
C ILE A 39 -28.11 52.07 -24.67
N GLY A 40 -29.04 52.93 -24.27
CA GLY A 40 -29.70 52.86 -22.96
C GLY A 40 -30.41 51.52 -22.75
N ASP A 41 -31.15 51.05 -23.75
CA ASP A 41 -31.86 49.76 -23.73
C ASP A 41 -30.87 48.58 -23.70
N ALA A 42 -29.75 48.65 -24.45
CA ALA A 42 -28.70 47.64 -24.43
C ALA A 42 -27.99 47.57 -23.07
N ILE A 43 -27.66 48.73 -22.46
CA ILE A 43 -27.05 48.80 -21.12
C ILE A 43 -28.03 48.27 -20.06
N ALA A 44 -29.31 48.64 -20.13
CA ALA A 44 -30.34 48.14 -19.22
C ALA A 44 -30.60 46.62 -19.36
N GLY A 45 -30.35 46.07 -20.56
CA GLY A 45 -30.40 44.64 -20.84
C GLY A 45 -29.18 43.84 -20.34
N VAL A 46 -28.02 44.49 -20.17
CA VAL A 46 -26.80 43.87 -19.63
C VAL A 46 -26.84 43.92 -18.10
N LYS A 47 -27.64 43.04 -17.49
CA LYS A 47 -27.74 42.95 -16.02
C LYS A 47 -26.60 42.16 -15.37
N GLU A 48 -25.94 41.28 -16.12
CA GLU A 48 -24.81 40.48 -15.64
C GLU A 48 -23.80 40.28 -16.78
N VAL A 49 -22.52 40.54 -16.50
CA VAL A 49 -21.42 40.14 -17.39
C VAL A 49 -21.00 38.76 -16.92
N ASP A 50 -21.27 37.71 -17.70
CA ASP A 50 -21.05 36.30 -17.31
C ASP A 50 -19.64 36.03 -16.74
N ARG A 51 -18.63 36.81 -17.13
CA ARG A 51 -17.24 36.66 -16.68
C ARG A 51 -16.87 37.41 -15.40
N ALA A 52 -17.72 38.28 -14.87
CA ALA A 52 -17.43 39.03 -13.64
C ALA A 52 -17.69 38.24 -12.36
N LYS A 53 -18.48 37.15 -12.43
CA LYS A 53 -18.75 36.25 -11.29
C LYS A 53 -17.62 35.23 -11.05
N ASP A 54 -16.72 35.05 -12.00
CA ASP A 54 -15.60 34.09 -11.95
C ASP A 54 -14.27 34.71 -11.53
N ALA A 55 -14.22 36.00 -11.15
CA ALA A 55 -12.96 36.64 -10.76
C ALA A 55 -12.30 35.95 -9.54
N ASP A 56 -13.12 35.38 -8.66
CA ASP A 56 -12.68 34.68 -7.44
C ASP A 56 -12.72 33.15 -7.58
N GLN A 57 -13.07 32.64 -8.76
CA GLN A 57 -13.25 31.20 -9.01
C GLN A 57 -12.45 30.75 -10.25
N LEU A 58 -11.42 29.93 -10.02
CA LEU A 58 -10.67 29.30 -11.10
C LEU A 58 -11.42 28.03 -11.53
N GLY A 59 -12.11 28.09 -12.68
CA GLY A 59 -12.86 26.95 -13.24
C GLY A 59 -14.11 26.58 -12.44
N GLY A 60 -14.80 27.56 -11.85
CA GLY A 60 -16.00 27.35 -11.02
C GLY A 60 -15.74 26.83 -9.61
N MET A 61 -14.46 26.84 -9.16
CA MET A 61 -14.08 26.51 -7.79
C MET A 61 -13.37 27.70 -7.14
N ALA A 62 -13.76 28.03 -5.90
CA ALA A 62 -12.99 28.94 -5.07
C ALA A 62 -11.57 28.38 -4.82
N THR A 63 -10.58 29.25 -4.70
CA THR A 63 -9.15 28.89 -4.58
C THR A 63 -8.88 27.92 -3.43
N GLU A 64 -9.56 28.07 -2.29
CA GLU A 64 -9.46 27.16 -1.15
C GLU A 64 -10.05 25.78 -1.44
N ALA A 65 -11.16 25.72 -2.19
CA ALA A 65 -11.79 24.46 -2.59
C ALA A 65 -10.93 23.72 -3.62
N LEU A 66 -10.32 24.45 -4.56
CA LEU A 66 -9.37 23.90 -5.52
C LEU A 66 -8.10 23.38 -4.83
N LEU A 67 -7.53 24.14 -3.89
CA LEU A 67 -6.38 23.71 -3.09
C LEU A 67 -6.71 22.43 -2.31
N LYS A 68 -7.86 22.40 -1.63
CA LYS A 68 -8.32 21.21 -0.89
C LYS A 68 -8.57 20.01 -1.82
N TYR A 69 -9.12 20.24 -3.01
CA TYR A 69 -9.30 19.20 -4.03
C TYR A 69 -7.95 18.64 -4.51
N ILE A 70 -6.99 19.51 -4.85
CA ILE A 70 -5.64 19.11 -5.28
C ILE A 70 -4.93 18.37 -4.14
N LEU A 71 -4.96 18.91 -2.91
CA LEU A 71 -4.38 18.24 -1.75
C LEU A 71 -5.03 16.89 -1.50
N ASN A 72 -6.34 16.75 -1.62
CA ASN A 72 -7.03 15.47 -1.49
C ASN A 72 -6.64 14.48 -2.60
N GLN A 73 -6.44 14.93 -3.84
CA GLN A 73 -5.94 14.08 -4.92
C GLN A 73 -4.49 13.65 -4.65
N VAL A 74 -3.64 14.58 -4.20
CA VAL A 74 -2.24 14.30 -3.84
C VAL A 74 -2.17 13.36 -2.64
N PHE A 75 -2.95 13.59 -1.58
CA PHE A 75 -3.05 12.72 -0.40
C PHE A 75 -3.78 11.41 -0.67
N ALA A 76 -4.60 11.29 -1.72
CA ALA A 76 -5.14 10.00 -2.16
C ALA A 76 -4.10 9.21 -2.99
N GLN A 77 -3.14 9.89 -3.60
CA GLN A 77 -2.04 9.26 -4.33
C GLN A 77 -0.81 8.96 -3.46
N ILE A 78 -0.56 9.74 -2.40
CA ILE A 78 0.57 9.51 -1.47
C ILE A 78 0.52 8.10 -0.84
N PRO A 79 -0.62 7.57 -0.36
CA PRO A 79 -0.74 6.19 0.13
C PRO A 79 -0.45 5.15 -0.94
N LYS A 80 -0.83 5.41 -2.20
CA LYS A 80 -0.49 4.57 -3.37
C LYS A 80 0.99 4.66 -3.76
N ARG A 81 1.69 5.66 -3.22
CA ARG A 81 3.13 5.92 -3.35
C ARG A 81 3.84 5.79 -1.99
N THR A 82 3.21 5.18 -0.98
CA THR A 82 3.92 4.91 0.29
C THR A 82 4.99 3.91 -0.06
N GLY A 83 6.20 4.39 -0.32
CA GLY A 83 7.29 3.65 -0.95
C GLY A 83 7.91 2.61 -0.03
N TYR A 84 7.11 2.01 0.85
CA TYR A 84 7.48 0.94 1.73
C TYR A 84 7.16 -0.39 1.07
N MET A 85 8.19 -1.04 0.57
CA MET A 85 8.11 -2.38 0.03
C MET A 85 8.84 -3.34 0.97
N LYS A 86 8.11 -4.35 1.47
CA LYS A 86 8.67 -5.43 2.28
C LYS A 86 8.94 -6.63 1.39
N VAL A 87 10.18 -7.10 1.37
CA VAL A 87 10.61 -8.27 0.60
C VAL A 87 11.21 -9.31 1.54
N LEU A 88 10.76 -10.56 1.44
CA LEU A 88 11.31 -11.70 2.15
C LEU A 88 12.28 -12.42 1.20
N CYS A 89 13.54 -12.56 1.59
CA CYS A 89 14.59 -13.10 0.73
C CYS A 89 15.42 -14.16 1.45
N ASN A 90 15.93 -15.13 0.70
CA ASN A 90 16.97 -16.06 1.13
C ASN A 90 18.30 -15.62 0.52
N LEU A 91 19.10 -14.89 1.30
CA LEU A 91 20.37 -14.33 0.82
C LEU A 91 21.47 -15.39 0.84
N ASN A 92 21.63 -16.06 -0.30
CA ASN A 92 22.72 -17.00 -0.51
C ASN A 92 24.09 -16.32 -0.39
N LYS A 93 25.03 -17.01 0.25
CA LYS A 93 26.39 -16.49 0.43
C LYS A 93 27.07 -16.24 -0.93
N ASP A 94 27.63 -15.04 -1.07
CA ASP A 94 28.36 -14.56 -2.25
C ASP A 94 27.55 -14.55 -3.56
N VAL A 95 26.22 -14.65 -3.48
CA VAL A 95 25.30 -14.58 -4.63
C VAL A 95 24.49 -13.29 -4.56
N ASP A 96 24.34 -12.63 -5.71
CA ASP A 96 23.51 -11.42 -5.83
C ASP A 96 22.02 -11.77 -5.86
N LYS A 97 21.27 -11.17 -4.95
CA LYS A 97 19.81 -11.11 -5.00
C LYS A 97 19.40 -9.77 -5.61
N VAL A 98 18.82 -9.82 -6.80
CA VAL A 98 18.28 -8.63 -7.50
C VAL A 98 16.81 -8.45 -7.12
N ILE A 99 16.43 -7.24 -6.72
CA ILE A 99 15.05 -6.86 -6.38
C ILE A 99 14.62 -5.69 -7.27
N GLU A 100 13.66 -5.94 -8.15
CA GLU A 100 12.99 -4.91 -8.96
C GLU A 100 11.79 -4.36 -8.19
N HIS A 101 11.93 -3.15 -7.65
CA HIS A 101 10.96 -2.54 -6.72
C HIS A 101 10.05 -1.49 -7.35
N LYS A 102 10.41 -0.93 -8.53
CA LYS A 102 9.56 0.01 -9.28
C LYS A 102 9.10 1.24 -8.49
N LEU A 103 9.97 1.77 -7.61
CA LEU A 103 9.64 2.91 -6.75
C LEU A 103 9.91 4.27 -7.44
N GLY A 104 10.67 4.26 -8.54
CA GLY A 104 11.06 5.45 -9.29
C GLY A 104 12.10 6.34 -8.59
N ASP A 105 12.70 5.86 -7.50
CA ASP A 105 13.79 6.52 -6.77
C ASP A 105 14.61 5.48 -5.98
N HIS A 106 15.80 5.86 -5.53
CA HIS A 106 16.72 5.01 -4.76
C HIS A 106 16.22 4.87 -3.31
N PRO A 107 15.62 3.74 -2.91
CA PRO A 107 15.03 3.64 -1.58
C PRO A 107 16.11 3.53 -0.50
N VAL A 108 15.78 3.99 0.71
CA VAL A 108 16.48 3.58 1.92
C VAL A 108 16.20 2.09 2.16
N VAL A 109 17.26 1.30 2.31
CA VAL A 109 17.18 -0.17 2.45
C VAL A 109 17.55 -0.56 3.87
N ASP A 110 16.57 -1.06 4.62
CA ASP A 110 16.80 -1.71 5.92
C ASP A 110 16.74 -3.23 5.74
N VAL A 111 17.78 -3.93 6.20
CA VAL A 111 17.87 -5.40 6.15
C VAL A 111 17.77 -5.96 7.57
N TYR A 112 16.80 -6.84 7.78
CA TYR A 112 16.59 -7.59 9.00
C TYR A 112 16.85 -9.06 8.73
N GLN A 113 17.59 -9.72 9.62
CA GLN A 113 17.71 -11.17 9.64
C GLN A 113 16.43 -11.74 10.25
N LEU A 114 15.90 -12.81 9.67
CA LEU A 114 14.82 -13.57 10.29
C LEU A 114 15.43 -14.67 11.15
N SER A 115 15.16 -14.65 12.45
CA SER A 115 15.62 -15.67 13.38
C SER A 115 14.60 -16.80 13.47
N TYR A 116 15.08 -18.05 13.50
CA TYR A 116 14.23 -19.17 13.82
C TYR A 116 13.82 -19.11 15.29
N PHE A 117 12.58 -19.49 15.57
CA PHE A 117 12.08 -19.60 16.94
C PHE A 117 11.34 -20.90 17.14
N LYS A 118 11.40 -21.39 18.37
CA LYS A 118 10.74 -22.63 18.76
C LYS A 118 9.22 -22.45 18.77
N VAL A 119 8.53 -23.36 18.10
CA VAL A 119 7.07 -23.38 17.95
C VAL A 119 6.52 -24.78 18.16
N ALA A 120 5.21 -24.85 18.42
CA ALA A 120 4.47 -26.10 18.37
C ALA A 120 3.76 -26.18 17.01
N CYS A 121 4.30 -26.96 16.08
CA CYS A 121 3.67 -27.19 14.79
C CYS A 121 2.76 -28.42 14.89
N ALA A 122 1.59 -28.32 14.29
CA ALA A 122 0.71 -29.46 14.14
C ALA A 122 1.05 -30.21 12.84
N LYS A 123 1.10 -31.54 12.89
CA LYS A 123 1.35 -32.39 11.71
C LYS A 123 0.24 -33.44 11.62
N GLY A 124 -0.98 -32.97 11.35
CA GLY A 124 -2.19 -33.78 11.16
C GLY A 124 -3.28 -33.53 12.21
N GLU A 125 -4.42 -34.20 12.04
CA GLU A 125 -5.67 -33.95 12.77
C GLU A 125 -5.65 -34.37 14.25
N GLU A 126 -4.67 -35.17 14.68
CA GLU A 126 -4.60 -35.67 16.07
C GLU A 126 -3.69 -34.81 16.97
N ASP A 127 -4.16 -34.48 18.17
CA ASP A 127 -3.39 -33.81 19.23
C ASP A 127 -2.08 -34.54 19.60
N SER A 128 -2.00 -35.84 19.31
CA SER A 128 -0.81 -36.68 19.50
C SER A 128 0.34 -36.33 18.52
N GLN A 129 0.07 -35.53 17.48
CA GLN A 129 0.99 -35.23 16.39
C GLN A 129 1.59 -33.82 16.47
N VAL A 130 1.34 -33.08 17.55
CA VAL A 130 1.99 -31.78 17.79
C VAL A 130 3.48 -31.99 18.08
N ARG A 131 4.35 -31.30 17.34
CA ARG A 131 5.80 -31.40 17.48
C ARG A 131 6.43 -30.05 17.74
N ALA A 132 7.52 -30.07 18.49
CA ALA A 132 8.34 -28.91 18.74
C ALA A 132 9.29 -28.73 17.55
N GLU A 133 9.14 -27.65 16.80
CA GLU A 133 9.95 -27.36 15.61
C GLU A 133 10.47 -25.92 15.65
N PHE A 134 11.39 -25.59 14.75
CA PHE A 134 11.88 -24.24 14.55
C PHE A 134 11.33 -23.71 13.24
N ALA A 135 10.66 -22.56 13.30
CA ALA A 135 10.09 -21.91 12.12
C ALA A 135 10.50 -20.43 12.06
N LEU A 136 10.48 -19.86 10.87
CA LEU A 136 10.62 -18.43 10.60
C LEU A 136 9.26 -17.72 10.60
N PHE A 137 8.22 -18.43 10.17
CA PHE A 137 6.86 -17.92 10.06
C PHE A 137 5.91 -18.84 10.82
N TYR A 138 5.05 -18.26 11.66
CA TYR A 138 4.12 -19.04 12.45
C TYR A 138 2.74 -18.40 12.49
N LEU A 139 1.73 -19.13 12.00
CA LEU A 139 0.33 -18.74 12.12
C LEU A 139 -0.26 -19.32 13.42
N TYR A 140 -0.95 -18.49 14.19
CA TYR A 140 -1.59 -18.95 15.43
C TYR A 140 -2.79 -18.09 15.84
N HIS A 141 -3.68 -18.68 16.64
CA HIS A 141 -4.79 -17.99 17.28
C HIS A 141 -4.39 -17.40 18.64
N SER A 142 -5.01 -16.29 19.03
CA SER A 142 -4.67 -15.54 20.26
C SER A 142 -4.79 -16.31 21.58
N ASP A 143 -5.56 -17.41 21.56
CA ASP A 143 -5.75 -18.31 22.69
C ASP A 143 -4.55 -19.25 22.91
N GLU A 144 -3.76 -19.50 21.86
CA GLU A 144 -2.57 -20.35 21.93
C GLU A 144 -1.33 -19.54 22.21
N ARG A 145 -1.27 -18.92 23.39
CA ARG A 145 -0.06 -18.18 23.82
C ARG A 145 1.06 -19.09 24.31
N ARG A 146 0.67 -20.25 24.83
CA ARG A 146 1.56 -21.31 25.32
C ARG A 146 0.96 -22.66 24.99
N VAL A 147 1.72 -23.49 24.30
CA VAL A 147 1.30 -24.85 23.92
C VAL A 147 2.24 -25.86 24.57
N ARG A 148 1.68 -26.96 25.10
CA ARG A 148 2.49 -28.05 25.66
C ARG A 148 2.77 -29.08 24.58
N VAL A 149 4.04 -29.42 24.41
CA VAL A 149 4.48 -30.52 23.55
C VAL A 149 5.15 -31.55 24.44
N GLY A 150 4.46 -32.67 24.69
CA GLY A 150 4.82 -33.60 25.75
C GLY A 150 4.87 -32.90 27.11
N GLU A 151 6.01 -32.99 27.80
CA GLU A 151 6.23 -32.33 29.10
C GLU A 151 6.74 -30.88 28.98
N THR A 152 7.10 -30.43 27.78
CA THR A 152 7.73 -29.12 27.58
C THR A 152 6.72 -28.07 27.13
N PRO A 153 6.49 -27.00 27.91
CA PRO A 153 5.72 -25.85 27.43
C PRO A 153 6.56 -25.03 26.44
N ILE A 154 5.94 -24.61 25.34
CA ILE A 154 6.50 -23.70 24.34
C ILE A 154 5.71 -22.39 24.42
N ASP A 155 6.41 -21.30 24.71
CA ASP A 155 5.83 -19.95 24.74
C ASP A 155 5.85 -19.34 23.34
N ILE A 156 4.66 -19.16 22.76
CA ILE A 156 4.49 -18.59 21.41
C ILE A 156 4.62 -17.08 21.47
N GLU A 157 4.16 -16.42 22.54
CA GLU A 157 4.36 -14.98 22.73
C GLU A 157 5.54 -14.69 23.67
N THR A 158 6.73 -14.56 23.10
CA THR A 158 7.91 -14.06 23.82
C THR A 158 7.98 -12.53 23.73
N THR A 159 8.70 -11.90 24.67
CA THR A 159 8.95 -10.44 24.65
C THR A 159 10.27 -10.17 23.91
N PRO A 160 10.32 -9.24 22.95
CA PRO A 160 9.24 -8.36 22.46
C PRO A 160 8.23 -9.08 21.56
N LYS A 161 6.96 -8.65 21.64
CA LYS A 161 5.86 -9.21 20.84
C LYS A 161 5.94 -8.71 19.39
N PHE A 162 6.71 -9.36 18.55
CA PHE A 162 6.63 -9.12 17.10
C PHE A 162 5.59 -10.05 16.48
N ARG A 163 4.40 -9.52 16.19
CA ARG A 163 3.32 -10.24 15.51
C ARG A 163 2.47 -9.26 14.70
N MET A 164 1.85 -9.77 13.65
CA MET A 164 0.92 -9.01 12.83
C MET A 164 -0.43 -9.73 12.83
N LEU A 165 -1.52 -8.97 12.83
CA LEU A 165 -2.84 -9.53 12.54
C LEU A 165 -2.82 -10.11 11.12
N TRP A 166 -3.35 -11.32 10.96
CA TRP A 166 -3.34 -12.00 9.67
C TRP A 166 -4.35 -11.41 8.70
N LYS A 167 -5.56 -11.11 9.17
CA LYS A 167 -6.65 -10.51 8.36
C LYS A 167 -6.21 -9.27 7.56
N PRO A 168 -5.59 -8.22 8.14
CA PRO A 168 -5.13 -7.07 7.35
C PRO A 168 -4.10 -7.42 6.27
N ILE A 169 -3.29 -8.46 6.47
CA ILE A 169 -2.34 -8.94 5.45
C ILE A 169 -3.12 -9.55 4.28
N LEU A 170 -4.12 -10.38 4.58
CA LEU A 170 -4.97 -11.03 3.57
C LEU A 170 -5.81 -10.01 2.80
N ASP A 171 -6.40 -9.03 3.50
CA ASP A 171 -7.17 -7.95 2.88
C ASP A 171 -6.29 -7.16 1.90
N LYS A 172 -5.06 -6.80 2.32
CA LYS A 172 -4.08 -6.15 1.44
C LYS A 172 -3.72 -7.03 0.23
N MET A 173 -3.46 -8.32 0.43
CA MET A 173 -3.15 -9.24 -0.68
C MET A 173 -4.33 -9.41 -1.65
N LYS A 174 -5.56 -9.32 -1.15
CA LYS A 174 -6.78 -9.33 -1.97
C LYS A 174 -6.93 -8.06 -2.79
N GLU A 175 -6.67 -6.90 -2.19
CA GLU A 175 -6.63 -5.60 -2.90
C GLU A 175 -5.56 -5.58 -4.00
N GLU A 176 -4.40 -6.19 -3.73
CA GLU A 176 -3.30 -6.37 -4.70
C GLU A 176 -3.59 -7.47 -5.74
N LYS A 177 -4.74 -8.14 -5.68
CA LYS A 177 -5.15 -9.27 -6.54
C LYS A 177 -4.18 -10.46 -6.52
N ARG A 178 -3.44 -10.61 -5.42
CA ARG A 178 -2.54 -11.75 -5.18
C ARG A 178 -3.25 -12.93 -4.53
N LEU A 179 -4.37 -12.66 -3.86
CA LEU A 179 -5.18 -13.65 -3.17
C LEU A 179 -6.66 -13.41 -3.49
N ASN A 180 -7.43 -14.48 -3.62
CA ASN A 180 -8.88 -14.37 -3.78
C ASN A 180 -9.57 -15.35 -2.83
N PHE A 181 -10.37 -14.81 -1.91
CA PHE A 181 -11.13 -15.61 -0.96
C PHE A 181 -12.50 -14.98 -0.73
N THR A 182 -13.46 -15.82 -0.38
CA THR A 182 -14.84 -15.45 -0.04
C THR A 182 -15.19 -16.04 1.31
N ASP A 183 -16.35 -15.66 1.84
CA ASP A 183 -16.89 -16.20 3.09
C ASP A 183 -17.06 -17.73 3.04
N GLU A 184 -17.10 -18.32 1.84
CA GLU A 184 -17.24 -19.76 1.61
C GLU A 184 -15.89 -20.50 1.51
N THR A 185 -14.77 -19.76 1.44
CA THR A 185 -13.42 -20.34 1.43
C THR A 185 -13.14 -21.00 2.78
N THR A 186 -12.56 -22.20 2.73
CA THR A 186 -12.13 -22.92 3.95
C THR A 186 -10.84 -22.31 4.49
N LEU A 187 -10.61 -22.45 5.80
CA LEU A 187 -9.38 -21.95 6.41
C LEU A 187 -8.12 -22.62 5.84
N ASP A 188 -8.17 -23.92 5.54
CA ASP A 188 -7.06 -24.68 4.92
C ASP A 188 -6.72 -24.18 3.52
N ASP A 189 -7.73 -24.00 2.66
CA ASP A 189 -7.51 -23.51 1.30
C ASP A 189 -6.91 -22.09 1.34
N LEU A 190 -7.41 -21.27 2.27
CA LEU A 190 -6.92 -19.91 2.45
C LEU A 190 -5.47 -19.89 2.95
N GLU A 191 -5.10 -20.76 3.88
CA GLU A 191 -3.74 -20.87 4.37
C GLU A 191 -2.78 -21.28 3.25
N ALA A 192 -3.13 -22.33 2.49
CA ALA A 192 -2.30 -22.80 1.38
C ALA A 192 -2.12 -21.71 0.31
N ASP A 193 -3.20 -21.00 -0.05
CA ASP A 193 -3.15 -19.90 -1.00
C ASP A 193 -2.40 -18.69 -0.43
N PHE A 194 -2.50 -18.43 0.88
CA PHE A 194 -1.76 -17.38 1.58
C PHE A 194 -0.25 -17.63 1.50
N TRP A 195 0.23 -18.82 1.83
CA TRP A 195 1.67 -19.12 1.75
C TRP A 195 2.19 -19.00 0.30
N ARG A 196 1.43 -19.50 -0.67
CA ARG A 196 1.75 -19.34 -2.11
C ARG A 196 1.81 -17.86 -2.51
N ALA A 197 0.85 -17.06 -2.07
CA ALA A 197 0.81 -15.63 -2.36
C ALA A 197 1.95 -14.88 -1.64
N MET A 198 2.25 -15.24 -0.39
CA MET A 198 3.29 -14.62 0.44
C MET A 198 4.68 -14.85 -0.13
N PHE A 199 4.97 -16.03 -0.68
CA PHE A 199 6.27 -16.37 -1.26
C PHE A 199 6.36 -16.17 -2.79
N ALA A 200 5.32 -15.61 -3.40
CA ALA A 200 5.39 -15.17 -4.79
C ALA A 200 6.37 -13.98 -4.95
N ALA A 201 6.97 -13.87 -6.14
CA ALA A 201 7.83 -12.76 -6.50
C ALA A 201 7.16 -11.41 -6.13
N PRO A 202 7.92 -10.48 -5.53
CA PRO A 202 9.38 -10.41 -5.46
C PRO A 202 10.02 -11.15 -4.27
N ASN A 203 9.23 -11.84 -3.45
CA ASN A 203 9.75 -12.66 -2.35
C ASN A 203 10.40 -13.94 -2.89
N ASP A 204 11.31 -14.51 -2.10
CA ASP A 204 11.82 -15.86 -2.33
C ASP A 204 10.85 -16.91 -1.77
N GLU A 205 10.93 -18.09 -2.37
CA GLU A 205 10.36 -19.30 -1.78
C GLU A 205 11.17 -19.71 -0.55
N PHE A 206 10.47 -20.10 0.50
CA PHE A 206 11.05 -20.65 1.73
C PHE A 206 10.71 -22.13 1.81
N ASP A 207 11.62 -22.90 2.41
CA ASP A 207 11.40 -24.34 2.61
C ASP A 207 10.11 -24.57 3.42
N ALA A 208 9.38 -25.64 3.11
CA ALA A 208 8.14 -25.99 3.80
C ALA A 208 8.31 -26.16 5.32
N ASP A 209 9.52 -26.52 5.78
CA ASP A 209 9.85 -26.65 7.20
C ASP A 209 10.12 -25.28 7.88
N SER A 210 10.21 -24.18 7.11
CA SER A 210 10.46 -22.83 7.63
C SER A 210 9.19 -22.09 8.04
N TYR A 211 8.01 -22.65 7.80
CA TYR A 211 6.74 -22.09 8.21
C TYR A 211 5.80 -23.19 8.68
N CYS A 212 4.97 -22.88 9.67
CA CYS A 212 3.91 -23.78 10.11
C CYS A 212 2.79 -23.02 10.80
N HIS A 213 1.72 -23.72 11.14
CA HIS A 213 0.61 -23.23 11.93
C HIS A 213 0.50 -23.93 13.28
N SER A 214 -0.25 -23.32 14.17
CA SER A 214 -0.49 -23.81 15.52
C SER A 214 -1.54 -24.92 15.56
N PRO A 215 -1.60 -25.74 16.63
CA PRO A 215 -2.60 -26.81 16.75
C PRO A 215 -4.05 -26.35 16.69
N TRP A 216 -4.33 -25.10 17.04
CA TRP A 216 -5.65 -24.51 16.86
C TRP A 216 -6.10 -24.53 15.40
N PHE A 217 -5.20 -24.30 14.44
CA PHE A 217 -5.54 -24.35 13.02
C PHE A 217 -6.02 -25.76 12.65
N GLU A 218 -5.31 -26.83 12.99
CA GLU A 218 -5.80 -28.21 12.73
C GLU A 218 -7.13 -28.51 13.42
N LYS A 219 -7.31 -28.08 14.68
CA LYS A 219 -8.58 -28.28 15.41
C LYS A 219 -9.75 -27.54 14.75
N CYS A 220 -9.49 -26.34 14.25
CA CYS A 220 -10.49 -25.51 13.59
C CYS A 220 -10.75 -25.97 12.14
N CYS A 221 -9.70 -26.42 11.45
CA CYS A 221 -9.70 -26.82 10.04
C CYS A 221 -10.17 -28.26 9.82
N GLY A 222 -9.96 -29.17 10.77
CA GLY A 222 -10.50 -30.54 10.72
C GLY A 222 -12.04 -30.58 10.63
N GLU A 223 -12.72 -29.49 11.03
CA GLU A 223 -14.16 -29.30 10.85
C GLU A 223 -14.55 -28.66 9.49
N LYS A 224 -13.57 -28.35 8.61
CA LYS A 224 -13.71 -27.62 7.34
C LYS A 224 -14.43 -26.28 7.50
N ARG A 225 -14.14 -25.57 8.60
CA ARG A 225 -14.78 -24.29 8.88
C ARG A 225 -14.54 -23.27 7.77
N ARG A 226 -15.61 -22.56 7.45
CA ARG A 226 -15.61 -21.49 6.46
C ARG A 226 -15.23 -20.17 7.10
N LEU A 227 -14.67 -19.25 6.32
CA LEU A 227 -14.36 -17.90 6.77
C LEU A 227 -15.58 -17.18 7.38
N ARG A 228 -16.77 -17.44 6.84
CA ARG A 228 -18.02 -16.92 7.42
C ARG A 228 -18.18 -17.30 8.89
N GLU A 229 -17.98 -18.57 9.21
CA GLU A 229 -18.16 -19.12 10.54
C GLU A 229 -17.14 -18.52 11.50
N LEU A 230 -15.88 -18.41 11.07
CA LEU A 230 -14.82 -17.74 11.84
C LEU A 230 -15.16 -16.28 12.14
N ASN A 231 -15.78 -15.58 11.18
CA ASN A 231 -16.18 -14.20 11.36
C ASN A 231 -17.40 -14.08 12.28
N ASP A 232 -18.39 -14.97 12.16
CA ASP A 232 -19.58 -15.01 13.01
C ASP A 232 -19.22 -15.33 14.49
N HIS A 233 -18.19 -16.16 14.71
CA HIS A 233 -17.67 -16.50 16.03
C HIS A 233 -16.68 -15.47 16.62
N GLY A 234 -16.16 -14.56 15.78
CA GLY A 234 -15.17 -13.56 16.19
C GLY A 234 -13.73 -14.08 16.28
N ASP A 235 -13.46 -15.31 15.83
CA ASP A 235 -12.13 -15.91 15.79
C ASP A 235 -11.26 -15.28 14.70
N TRP A 236 -11.89 -14.81 13.61
CA TRP A 236 -11.20 -14.23 12.45
C TRP A 236 -10.28 -13.05 12.80
N ASP A 237 -10.69 -12.21 13.73
CA ASP A 237 -9.93 -11.02 14.15
C ASP A 237 -8.81 -11.36 15.16
N ASN A 238 -8.67 -12.63 15.54
CA ASN A 238 -7.74 -13.12 16.54
C ASN A 238 -6.65 -14.05 15.98
N LEU A 239 -6.49 -14.07 14.65
CA LEU A 239 -5.43 -14.79 13.96
C LEU A 239 -4.21 -13.90 13.71
N TYR A 240 -3.03 -14.43 14.00
CA TYR A 240 -1.77 -13.71 13.95
C TYR A 240 -0.71 -14.47 13.15
N LEU A 241 0.10 -13.71 12.41
CA LEU A 241 1.35 -14.14 11.84
C LEU A 241 2.51 -13.64 12.71
N LYS A 242 3.32 -14.57 13.22
CA LYS A 242 4.56 -14.29 13.95
C LYS A 242 5.78 -14.49 13.05
N MET A 243 6.75 -13.60 13.21
CA MET A 243 8.09 -13.66 12.64
C MET A 243 9.05 -12.96 13.62
N MET A 244 10.36 -13.24 13.57
CA MET A 244 11.35 -12.59 14.43
C MET A 244 12.41 -11.86 13.59
N PRO A 245 12.12 -10.62 13.13
CA PRO A 245 13.12 -9.83 12.45
C PRO A 245 14.08 -9.19 13.45
N GLU A 246 15.35 -9.49 13.31
CA GLU A 246 16.44 -8.89 14.06
C GLU A 246 17.22 -7.93 13.16
N LYS A 247 17.49 -6.72 13.65
CA LYS A 247 18.17 -5.71 12.84
C LYS A 247 19.62 -6.14 12.65
N THR A 248 20.06 -6.32 11.41
CA THR A 248 21.43 -6.70 11.10
C THR A 248 22.42 -5.57 11.32
N VAL A 249 21.98 -4.30 11.31
CA VAL A 249 22.86 -3.12 11.37
C VAL A 249 22.78 -2.45 12.76
N ASN A 250 23.95 -2.19 13.37
CA ASN A 250 24.16 -1.47 14.64
C ASN A 250 23.90 -2.27 15.94
N ILE A 251 24.35 -3.53 16.04
CA ILE A 251 24.55 -4.14 17.36
C ILE A 251 25.80 -3.49 17.95
N ILE A 252 25.63 -2.46 18.80
CA ILE A 252 26.71 -1.98 19.67
C ILE A 252 26.74 -2.94 20.86
N PRO A 253 27.76 -3.81 21.01
CA PRO A 253 27.89 -4.61 22.22
C PRO A 253 28.08 -3.65 23.39
N ALA A 254 27.30 -3.80 24.45
CA ALA A 254 27.26 -2.88 25.58
C ALA A 254 28.59 -2.75 26.36
N GLU A 255 29.62 -3.55 26.04
CA GLU A 255 30.84 -3.64 26.85
C GLU A 255 32.14 -3.16 26.19
N GLN A 256 32.18 -2.71 24.93
CA GLN A 256 33.44 -2.26 24.32
C GLN A 256 33.29 -1.04 23.41
N GLN A 257 33.69 0.12 23.91
CA GLN A 257 34.01 1.30 23.09
C GLN A 257 35.34 1.06 22.35
N ALA A 258 35.31 0.42 21.17
CA ALA A 258 36.36 0.48 20.13
C ALA A 258 35.83 -0.07 18.79
N PRO A 259 36.58 0.18 17.68
CA PRO A 259 36.19 1.10 16.61
C PRO A 259 34.91 0.67 15.88
N ILE A 260 34.19 1.64 15.31
CA ILE A 260 33.00 1.51 14.44
C ILE A 260 33.00 0.14 13.74
N GLN A 261 32.23 -0.82 14.27
CA GLN A 261 32.08 -2.13 13.65
C GLN A 261 31.57 -1.90 12.23
N LYS A 262 32.28 -2.47 11.25
CA LYS A 262 31.92 -2.34 9.84
C LYS A 262 30.46 -2.78 9.64
N PRO A 263 29.73 -2.17 8.68
CA PRO A 263 28.41 -2.65 8.31
C PRO A 263 28.45 -4.15 8.02
N THR A 264 27.37 -4.79 8.43
CA THR A 264 27.10 -6.21 8.50
C THR A 264 27.34 -6.96 7.19
N ASP A 265 27.32 -8.28 7.28
CA ASP A 265 27.53 -9.27 6.22
C ASP A 265 26.61 -9.14 4.99
N VAL A 266 25.85 -8.06 4.82
CA VAL A 266 25.04 -7.78 3.62
C VAL A 266 25.46 -6.47 2.99
N ARG A 267 25.89 -6.55 1.73
CA ARG A 267 26.14 -5.40 0.87
C ARG A 267 24.87 -5.05 0.11
N VAL A 268 24.47 -3.78 0.18
CA VAL A 268 23.40 -3.18 -0.63
C VAL A 268 24.04 -2.37 -1.76
N SER A 269 23.60 -2.57 -2.99
CA SER A 269 24.00 -1.78 -4.15
C SER A 269 22.78 -1.37 -4.97
N HIS A 270 22.57 -0.08 -5.18
CA HIS A 270 21.52 0.40 -6.07
C HIS A 270 22.04 0.39 -7.51
N LEU A 271 21.34 -0.31 -8.40
CA LEU A 271 21.71 -0.37 -9.82
C LEU A 271 21.10 0.79 -10.60
N ASP A 272 19.82 1.08 -10.32
CA ASP A 272 19.05 2.18 -10.90
C ASP A 272 17.94 2.61 -9.93
N ALA A 273 17.07 3.51 -10.37
CA ALA A 273 15.96 4.05 -9.57
C ALA A 273 14.85 3.03 -9.26
N ASP A 274 14.90 1.83 -9.84
CA ASP A 274 13.88 0.79 -9.67
C ASP A 274 14.46 -0.56 -9.20
N THR A 275 15.79 -0.65 -9.02
CA THR A 275 16.48 -1.93 -8.79
C THR A 275 17.55 -1.84 -7.71
N VAL A 276 17.46 -2.74 -6.73
CA VAL A 276 18.45 -2.94 -5.66
C VAL A 276 19.04 -4.33 -5.74
N VAL A 277 20.35 -4.44 -5.49
CA VAL A 277 21.08 -5.70 -5.33
C VAL A 277 21.52 -5.86 -3.89
N LEU A 278 21.26 -7.05 -3.35
CA LEU A 278 21.70 -7.48 -2.02
C LEU A 278 22.68 -8.64 -2.18
N ARG A 279 23.80 -8.59 -1.46
CA ARG A 279 24.77 -9.70 -1.42
C ARG A 279 25.15 -10.01 0.03
N HIS A 280 24.95 -11.24 0.45
CA HIS A 280 25.45 -11.73 1.73
C HIS A 280 26.92 -12.17 1.59
N THR A 281 27.85 -11.59 2.34
CA THR A 281 29.30 -11.84 2.28
C THR A 281 29.85 -12.55 3.52
N GLY A 282 29.01 -12.80 4.53
CA GLY A 282 29.41 -13.32 5.83
C GLY A 282 29.26 -14.82 6.00
N THR A 283 29.44 -15.23 7.26
CA THR A 283 28.99 -16.52 7.75
C THR A 283 27.70 -16.29 8.52
N TRP A 284 26.61 -16.91 8.06
CA TRP A 284 25.35 -16.83 8.77
C TRP A 284 25.42 -17.61 10.09
N SER A 285 25.02 -16.97 11.17
CA SER A 285 24.77 -17.61 12.47
C SER A 285 23.39 -17.18 12.95
N ASP A 286 22.53 -18.14 13.28
CA ASP A 286 21.25 -17.84 13.87
C ASP A 286 21.36 -17.76 15.40
N PRO A 287 21.13 -16.58 16.00
CA PRO A 287 21.07 -16.46 17.46
C PRO A 287 19.96 -17.32 18.09
N GLY A 288 18.85 -17.54 17.38
CA GLY A 288 17.74 -18.41 17.79
C GLY A 288 18.13 -19.89 17.92
N LEU A 289 19.02 -20.38 17.06
CA LEU A 289 19.51 -21.77 17.08
C LEU A 289 20.67 -21.97 18.06
N SER A 290 21.48 -20.93 18.30
CA SER A 290 22.65 -21.01 19.19
C SER A 290 22.33 -21.33 20.67
N ASN A 291 21.08 -21.12 21.09
CA ASN A 291 20.64 -21.32 22.48
C ASN A 291 20.08 -22.72 22.77
N VAL A 292 20.07 -23.65 21.81
CA VAL A 292 19.28 -24.88 21.93
C VAL A 292 20.13 -26.14 21.73
N ASN A 293 20.67 -26.66 22.84
CA ASN A 293 21.53 -27.84 22.84
C ASN A 293 20.82 -29.19 22.57
N ASN A 294 19.48 -29.25 22.40
CA ASN A 294 18.75 -30.54 22.49
C ASN A 294 17.45 -30.66 21.68
N VAL A 295 17.26 -29.93 20.59
CA VAL A 295 16.10 -30.11 19.70
C VAL A 295 16.60 -30.31 18.27
N ALA A 296 15.85 -31.09 17.49
CA ALA A 296 16.14 -31.50 16.12
C ALA A 296 16.96 -30.47 15.36
N SER A 297 18.09 -30.92 14.80
CA SER A 297 18.95 -30.06 13.99
C SER A 297 18.10 -29.34 12.94
N PRO A 298 18.36 -28.04 12.69
CA PRO A 298 17.80 -27.37 11.52
C PRO A 298 18.02 -28.23 10.28
N ALA A 299 17.11 -28.18 9.30
CA ALA A 299 17.18 -29.02 8.10
C ALA A 299 18.54 -28.88 7.38
N GLU A 300 18.91 -29.86 6.57
CA GLU A 300 20.20 -29.81 5.85
C GLU A 300 20.24 -28.60 4.90
N GLY A 301 21.24 -27.72 5.05
CA GLY A 301 21.46 -26.57 4.14
C GLY A 301 21.41 -25.17 4.78
N PHE A 302 21.03 -25.06 6.06
CA PHE A 302 20.84 -23.77 6.74
C PHE A 302 22.08 -22.86 6.72
N GLY A 303 23.30 -23.40 6.64
CA GLY A 303 24.53 -22.61 6.63
C GLY A 303 24.80 -21.78 5.37
N ASN A 304 24.06 -21.99 4.28
CA ASN A 304 24.39 -21.43 2.97
C ASN A 304 23.62 -20.14 2.61
N TYR A 305 22.53 -19.85 3.31
CA TYR A 305 21.71 -18.67 3.07
C TYR A 305 21.31 -17.98 4.37
N MET A 306 21.08 -16.66 4.30
CA MET A 306 20.53 -15.89 5.41
C MET A 306 19.08 -15.52 5.11
N PRO A 307 18.08 -16.10 5.81
CA PRO A 307 16.69 -15.68 5.68
C PRO A 307 16.56 -14.23 6.18
N SER A 308 15.99 -13.37 5.35
CA SER A 308 16.03 -11.93 5.54
C SER A 308 14.69 -11.27 5.21
N MET A 309 14.34 -10.25 5.97
CA MET A 309 13.27 -9.30 5.65
C MET A 309 13.91 -7.96 5.28
N VAL A 310 13.65 -7.50 4.07
CA VAL A 310 14.16 -6.26 3.50
C VAL A 310 13.02 -5.26 3.46
N LEU A 311 13.24 -4.07 4.01
CA LEU A 311 12.33 -2.94 3.88
C LEU A 311 12.98 -1.90 2.97
N LEU A 312 12.35 -1.66 1.82
CA LEU A 312 12.69 -0.57 0.91
C LEU A 312 11.77 0.59 1.23
N LYS A 313 12.31 1.79 1.45
CA LYS A 313 11.58 3.01 1.77
C LYS A 313 11.95 4.12 0.77
N ALA A 314 11.02 4.49 -0.11
CA ALA A 314 11.14 5.69 -0.95
C ALA A 314 10.95 6.98 -0.12
#